data_AF-A0A9E5C2V6-F1
#
_entry.id   AF-A0A9E5C2V6-F1
#
_cell.length_a   1.000
_cell.length_b   1.000
_cell.length_c   1.000
_cell.angle_alpha   90.00
_cell.angle_beta   90.00
_cell.angle_gamma   90.00
#
_symmetry.space_group_name_H-M   'P 1'
#
loop_
_entity.id
_entity.type
_entity.pdbx_description
1 polymer ?
#
loop_
_entity_poly.entity_id
_entity_poly.type
_entity_poly.pdbx_seq_one_letter_code
_entity_poly.pdbx_strand_id
1 'polypeptide(L)'
;TAMGISGYYFQARGASPVVVLGPEHAAEIAEAGYGRADVRQYIFEHARLPLGQLKDRGHYGTRSWPAEFERRGDAFEVPLVTDPDKLVLVVAGGDGRHSSWFPAWSATERATEMIPS
;
A
#
# COMPACT_ATOMS: atom_id res chain seq x y z
N THR A 1 -5.90 2.95 17.26
CA THR A 1 -4.77 3.30 16.37
C THR A 1 -5.30 3.47 14.96
N ALA A 2 -5.10 4.63 14.34
CA ALA A 2 -5.52 4.84 12.96
C ALA A 2 -4.58 4.04 12.03
N MET A 3 -4.96 2.82 11.64
CA MET A 3 -4.18 1.90 10.80
C MET A 3 -4.03 2.38 9.34
N GLY A 4 -3.67 3.65 9.11
CA GLY A 4 -3.60 4.24 7.77
C GLY A 4 -4.91 4.14 6.98
N ILE A 5 -6.05 4.13 7.69
CA ILE A 5 -7.41 3.93 7.14
C ILE A 5 -7.69 4.87 5.95
N SER A 6 -7.15 6.10 5.98
CA SER A 6 -7.30 7.06 4.88
C SER A 6 -6.74 6.55 3.54
N GLY A 7 -5.72 5.70 3.55
CA GLY A 7 -5.12 5.11 2.36
C GLY A 7 -6.10 4.24 1.55
N TYR A 8 -7.10 3.67 2.21
CA TYR A 8 -8.10 2.82 1.57
C TYR A 8 -9.15 3.62 0.77
N TYR A 9 -9.20 4.96 0.85
CA TYR A 9 -10.26 5.72 0.14
C TYR A 9 -9.83 6.23 -1.24
N PHE A 10 -8.54 6.29 -1.53
CA PHE A 10 -8.03 7.00 -2.72
C PHE A 10 -7.46 6.07 -3.81
N GLN A 11 -7.83 4.79 -3.76
CA GLN A 11 -7.30 3.72 -4.59
C GLN A 11 -7.36 4.01 -6.09
N ALA A 12 -8.51 4.47 -6.60
CA ALA A 12 -8.66 4.78 -8.04
C ALA A 12 -8.14 6.17 -8.43
N ARG A 13 -7.77 7.03 -7.47
CA ARG A 13 -7.34 8.42 -7.73
C ARG A 13 -5.84 8.62 -7.67
N GLY A 14 -5.04 7.57 -7.49
CA GLY A 14 -3.59 7.67 -7.60
C GLY A 14 -2.78 7.32 -6.36
N ALA A 15 -3.45 7.03 -5.24
CA ALA A 15 -2.80 6.73 -3.96
C ALA A 15 -1.68 5.70 -4.12
N SER A 16 -0.46 6.11 -3.74
CA SER A 16 0.75 5.30 -3.87
C SER A 16 1.43 5.17 -2.50
N PRO A 17 1.04 4.18 -1.68
CA PRO A 17 1.71 3.91 -0.40
C PRO A 17 3.18 3.56 -0.62
N VAL A 18 4.02 3.93 0.35
CA VAL A 18 5.46 3.66 0.29
C VAL A 18 5.80 2.57 1.28
N VAL A 19 6.56 1.59 0.84
CA VAL A 19 7.12 0.50 1.64
C VAL A 19 8.62 0.58 1.54
N VAL A 20 9.27 0.68 2.70
CA VAL A 20 10.72 0.76 2.85
C VAL A 20 11.20 -0.53 3.48
N LEU A 21 11.87 -1.36 2.69
CA LEU A 21 12.58 -2.52 3.20
C LEU A 21 13.94 -2.09 3.72
N GLY A 22 14.29 -2.59 4.90
CA GLY A 22 15.66 -2.52 5.40
C GLY A 22 16.57 -3.40 4.54
N PRO A 23 17.86 -3.07 4.41
CA PRO A 23 18.80 -3.81 3.57
C PRO A 23 18.81 -5.32 3.86
N GLU A 24 18.78 -5.72 5.13
CA GLU A 24 18.80 -7.11 5.56
C GLU A 24 17.53 -7.86 5.16
N HIS A 25 16.35 -7.25 5.34
CA HIS A 25 15.10 -7.87 4.89
C HIS A 25 15.05 -8.00 3.37
N ALA A 26 15.53 -6.98 2.65
CA ALA A 26 15.60 -7.03 1.18
C ALA A 26 16.54 -8.15 0.70
N ALA A 27 17.67 -8.34 1.37
CA ALA A 27 18.61 -9.42 1.08
C ALA A 27 17.99 -10.80 1.35
N GLU A 28 17.37 -11.02 2.52
CA GLU A 28 16.72 -12.29 2.86
C GLU A 28 15.58 -12.65 1.89
N ILE A 29 14.77 -11.66 1.49
CA ILE A 29 13.71 -11.84 0.49
C ILE A 29 14.30 -12.25 -0.87
N ALA A 30 15.39 -11.60 -1.29
CA ALA A 30 16.05 -11.91 -2.55
C ALA A 30 16.76 -13.28 -2.52
N GLU A 31 17.40 -13.65 -1.41
CA GLU A 31 18.01 -14.97 -1.19
C GLU A 31 16.96 -16.09 -1.22
N ALA A 32 15.75 -15.82 -0.75
CA ALA A 32 14.60 -16.71 -0.87
C ALA A 32 14.02 -16.80 -2.30
N GLY A 33 14.57 -16.04 -3.25
CA GLY A 33 14.19 -16.08 -4.67
C GLY A 33 13.07 -15.12 -5.07
N TYR A 34 12.65 -14.20 -4.19
CA TYR A 34 11.57 -13.25 -4.48
C TYR A 34 12.10 -11.93 -5.01
N GLY A 35 11.54 -11.47 -6.12
CA GLY A 35 11.82 -10.19 -6.73
C GLY A 35 10.87 -9.08 -6.28
N ARG A 36 11.10 -7.87 -6.81
CA ARG A 36 10.28 -6.68 -6.54
C ARG A 36 8.79 -6.91 -6.86
N ALA A 37 8.51 -7.61 -7.95
CA ALA A 37 7.13 -7.92 -8.38
C ALA A 37 6.43 -8.83 -7.38
N ASP A 38 7.13 -9.86 -6.88
CA ASP A 38 6.58 -10.81 -5.91
C ASP A 38 6.26 -10.12 -4.58
N VAL A 39 7.14 -9.24 -4.10
CA VAL A 39 6.89 -8.47 -2.88
C VAL A 39 5.67 -7.55 -3.03
N ARG A 40 5.56 -6.85 -4.17
CA ARG A 40 4.39 -6.00 -4.46
C ARG A 40 3.10 -6.83 -4.51
N GLN A 41 3.15 -7.97 -5.18
CA GLN A 41 2.00 -8.88 -5.29
C GLN A 41 1.59 -9.41 -3.92
N TYR A 42 2.55 -9.86 -3.11
CA TYR A 42 2.30 -10.35 -1.76
C TYR A 42 1.62 -9.28 -0.89
N ILE A 43 2.14 -8.05 -0.87
CA ILE A 43 1.52 -6.95 -0.13
C ILE A 43 0.14 -6.64 -0.70
N PHE A 44 0.02 -6.58 -2.04
CA PHE A 44 -1.26 -6.37 -2.70
C PHE A 44 -2.27 -7.44 -2.37
N GLU A 45 -1.91 -8.70 -2.10
CA GLU A 45 -2.83 -9.77 -1.73
C GLU A 45 -3.24 -9.73 -0.25
N HIS A 46 -2.32 -9.32 0.63
CA HIS A 46 -2.49 -9.46 2.08
C HIS A 46 -2.86 -8.16 2.81
N ALA A 47 -2.57 -6.98 2.24
CA ALA A 47 -2.92 -5.70 2.85
C ALA A 47 -4.42 -5.43 2.68
N ARG A 48 -5.22 -5.85 3.68
CA ARG A 48 -6.67 -5.82 3.65
C ARG A 48 -7.26 -5.20 4.91
N LEU A 49 -8.43 -4.57 4.75
CA LEU A 49 -9.33 -4.25 5.85
C LEU A 49 -10.78 -4.58 5.47
N PRO A 50 -11.59 -5.11 6.39
CA PRO A 50 -13.01 -5.32 6.13
C PRO A 50 -13.70 -3.98 5.83
N LEU A 51 -14.55 -3.96 4.81
CA LEU A 51 -15.33 -2.78 4.40
C LEU A 51 -16.06 -2.15 5.59
N GLY A 52 -16.63 -2.96 6.48
CA GLY A 52 -17.33 -2.49 7.68
C GLY A 52 -16.45 -1.70 8.65
N GLN A 53 -15.12 -1.91 8.66
CA GLN A 53 -14.20 -1.12 9.48
C GLN A 53 -13.89 0.25 8.87
N LEU A 54 -14.04 0.37 7.55
CA LEU A 54 -13.80 1.58 6.77
C LEU A 54 -15.04 2.49 6.72
N LYS A 55 -16.24 1.91 6.82
CA LYS A 55 -17.51 2.65 6.84
C LYS A 55 -17.53 3.72 7.93
N ASP A 56 -18.12 4.87 7.57
CA ASP A 56 -18.38 6.00 8.46
C ASP A 56 -17.13 6.54 9.20
N ARG A 57 -15.94 6.27 8.66
CA ARG A 57 -14.67 6.86 9.11
C ARG A 57 -14.34 8.12 8.30
N GLY A 58 -13.33 8.85 8.75
CA GLY A 58 -12.84 10.04 8.05
C GLY A 58 -12.49 9.73 6.59
N HIS A 59 -12.94 10.58 5.67
CA HIS A 59 -12.81 10.45 4.20
C HIS A 59 -13.62 9.33 3.53
N TYR A 60 -14.45 8.57 4.24
CA TYR A 60 -15.32 7.56 3.61
C TYR A 60 -16.23 8.17 2.53
N GLY A 61 -16.79 9.36 2.77
CA GLY A 61 -17.61 10.06 1.76
C GLY A 61 -16.86 10.43 0.47
N THR A 62 -15.52 10.50 0.52
CA THR A 62 -14.65 10.85 -0.62
C THR A 62 -13.97 9.64 -1.24
N ARG A 63 -14.36 8.42 -0.83
CA ARG A 63 -13.79 7.19 -1.37
C ARG A 63 -13.98 7.07 -2.88
N SER A 64 -13.04 6.38 -3.50
CA SER A 64 -12.92 6.25 -4.95
C SER A 64 -12.71 4.81 -5.40
N TRP A 65 -12.90 3.84 -4.51
CA TRP A 65 -12.77 2.43 -4.87
C TRP A 65 -13.83 1.98 -5.88
N PRO A 66 -13.62 0.84 -6.56
CA PRO A 66 -14.59 0.31 -7.51
C PRO A 66 -15.98 0.11 -6.91
N ALA A 67 -17.02 0.46 -7.66
CA ALA A 67 -18.41 0.47 -7.17
C ALA A 67 -18.92 -0.92 -6.77
N GLU A 68 -18.32 -2.00 -7.28
CA GLU A 68 -18.62 -3.37 -6.89
C GLU A 68 -18.25 -3.69 -5.45
N PHE A 69 -17.28 -3.00 -4.83
CA PHE A 69 -16.86 -3.26 -3.45
C PHE A 69 -18.02 -3.07 -2.47
N GLU A 70 -18.85 -2.05 -2.70
CA GLU A 70 -20.06 -1.77 -1.90
C GLU A 70 -21.07 -2.91 -1.94
N ARG A 71 -21.14 -3.63 -3.06
CA ARG A 71 -22.10 -4.72 -3.26
C ARG A 71 -21.65 -6.03 -2.59
N ARG A 72 -20.41 -6.09 -2.11
CA ARG A 72 -19.83 -7.29 -1.48
C ARG A 72 -20.08 -7.38 0.04
N GLY A 73 -20.62 -6.32 0.65
CA GLY A 73 -20.98 -6.29 2.07
C GLY A 73 -19.80 -6.05 3.02
N ASP A 74 -20.10 -5.96 4.32
CA ASP A 74 -19.17 -5.44 5.35
C ASP A 74 -17.95 -6.33 5.61
N ALA A 75 -18.09 -7.63 5.36
CA ALA A 75 -17.01 -8.61 5.49
C ALA A 75 -16.08 -8.65 4.26
N PHE A 76 -16.33 -7.81 3.25
CA PHE A 76 -15.45 -7.74 2.10
C PHE A 76 -14.10 -7.12 2.48
N GLU A 77 -13.04 -7.89 2.29
CA GLU A 77 -11.65 -7.48 2.49
C GLU A 77 -11.23 -6.52 1.37
N VAL A 78 -11.29 -5.22 1.64
CA VAL A 78 -10.90 -4.17 0.70
C VAL A 78 -9.37 -4.12 0.61
N PRO A 79 -8.77 -4.14 -0.59
CA PRO A 79 -7.33 -4.01 -0.75
C PRO A 79 -6.85 -2.59 -0.49
N LEU A 80 -5.62 -2.41 0.01
CA LEU A 80 -5.05 -1.08 0.22
C LEU A 80 -4.89 -0.28 -1.09
N VAL A 81 -4.57 -0.95 -2.19
CA VAL A 81 -4.44 -0.39 -3.55
C VAL A 81 -5.21 -1.28 -4.53
N THR A 82 -5.61 -0.77 -5.70
CA THR A 82 -6.29 -1.55 -6.75
C THR A 82 -5.34 -2.22 -7.73
N ASP A 83 -4.05 -1.85 -7.70
CA ASP A 83 -3.00 -2.35 -8.57
C ASP A 83 -1.72 -2.50 -7.73
N PRO A 84 -1.07 -3.69 -7.70
CA PRO A 84 0.20 -3.89 -6.97
C PRO A 84 1.28 -2.89 -7.39
N ASP A 85 1.24 -2.42 -8.63
CA ASP A 85 2.21 -1.45 -9.09
C ASP A 85 2.07 -0.10 -8.42
N LYS A 86 0.93 0.27 -7.81
CA LYS A 86 0.79 1.52 -7.03
C LYS A 86 1.65 1.53 -5.75
N LEU A 87 2.16 0.39 -5.28
CA LEU A 87 3.11 0.33 -4.16
C LEU A 87 4.50 0.84 -4.57
N VAL A 88 4.95 1.90 -3.91
CA VAL A 88 6.32 2.39 -4.02
C VAL A 88 7.19 1.56 -3.10
N LEU A 89 7.93 0.61 -3.67
CA LEU A 89 8.86 -0.23 -2.92
C LEU A 89 10.28 0.30 -3.08
N VAL A 90 10.96 0.58 -1.97
CA VAL A 90 12.36 1.03 -1.94
C VAL A 90 13.14 0.26 -0.87
N VAL A 91 14.46 0.19 -1.05
CA VAL A 91 15.40 -0.30 -0.04
C VAL A 91 16.17 0.90 0.48
N ALA A 92 16.12 1.14 1.79
CA ALA A 92 16.81 2.25 2.43
C ALA A 92 17.02 1.97 3.92
N GLY A 93 17.99 2.68 4.51
CA GLY A 93 18.38 2.50 5.91
C GLY A 93 19.86 2.16 6.04
N GLY A 94 20.23 1.60 7.18
CA GLY A 94 21.54 1.02 7.45
C GLY A 94 21.38 -0.22 8.32
N ASP A 95 22.47 -0.70 8.92
CA ASP A 95 22.47 -1.91 9.75
C ASP A 95 21.33 -1.92 10.78
N GLY A 96 20.55 -3.00 10.75
CA GLY A 96 19.41 -3.23 11.64
C GLY A 96 18.23 -3.88 10.93
N ARG A 97 17.54 -4.79 11.63
CA ARG A 97 16.35 -5.49 11.12
C ARG A 97 15.08 -4.66 11.27
N HIS A 98 15.02 -3.54 10.56
CA HIS A 98 13.87 -2.64 10.59
C HIS A 98 13.35 -2.35 9.19
N SER A 99 12.03 -2.19 9.08
CA SER A 99 11.35 -1.77 7.87
C SER A 99 10.17 -0.91 8.25
N SER A 100 9.76 -0.06 7.31
CA SER A 100 8.76 0.96 7.56
C SER A 100 7.80 1.04 6.38
N TRP A 101 6.63 1.60 6.61
CA TRP A 101 5.71 1.94 5.54
C TRP A 101 5.01 3.26 5.87
N PHE A 102 4.56 3.93 4.82
CA PHE A 102 3.87 5.20 4.91
C PHE A 102 2.59 5.15 4.06
N PRO A 103 1.45 5.64 4.58
CA PRO A 103 0.25 5.77 3.77
C PRO A 103 0.48 6.75 2.62
N ALA A 104 -0.31 6.61 1.56
CA ALA A 104 -0.30 7.56 0.46
C ALA A 104 -0.69 8.96 0.92
N TRP A 105 -0.16 9.99 0.24
CA TRP A 105 -0.63 11.36 0.39
C TRP A 105 -1.95 11.54 -0.36
N SER A 106 -3.07 11.18 0.29
CA SER A 106 -4.42 11.37 -0.25
C SER A 106 -4.56 10.82 -1.69
N ALA A 107 -5.23 11.56 -2.57
CA ALA A 107 -5.44 11.27 -3.98
C ALA A 107 -4.27 11.69 -4.90
N THR A 108 -3.04 11.76 -4.40
CA THR A 108 -1.88 12.16 -5.20
C THR A 108 -1.22 10.97 -5.88
N GLU A 109 -0.82 11.16 -7.14
CA GLU A 109 0.01 10.20 -7.86
C GLU A 109 1.49 10.40 -7.57
N ARG A 110 2.22 9.30 -7.50
CA ARG A 110 3.68 9.34 -7.36
C ARG A 110 4.33 9.89 -8.64
N ALA A 111 5.47 10.53 -8.46
CA ALA A 111 6.43 10.81 -9.50
C ALA A 111 7.81 10.37 -9.00
N THR A 112 8.62 9.79 -9.88
CA THR A 112 10.01 9.41 -9.58
C THR A 112 10.89 9.93 -10.71
N GLU A 113 11.89 10.72 -10.34
CA GLU A 113 12.86 11.28 -11.27
C GLU A 113 14.27 11.00 -10.74
N MET A 114 15.21 10.75 -11.65
CA MET A 114 16.63 10.69 -11.32
C MET A 114 17.14 12.11 -11.11
N ILE A 115 17.65 12.42 -9.92
CA ILE A 115 18.31 13.69 -9.68
C ILE A 115 19.74 13.61 -10.22
N PRO A 116 20.13 14.43 -11.22
CA PRO A 116 21.50 14.47 -11.72
C PRO A 116 22.46 14.89 -10.60
N SER A 117 23.59 14.19 -10.50
CA SER A 117 24.69 14.50 -9.57
C SER A 117 25.54 15.66 -10.05
#